data_AF-A0ABD5GHK5-F1
#
_entry.id   AF-A0ABD5GHK5-F1
#
_cell.length_a   1.000
_cell.length_b   1.000
_cell.length_c   1.000
_cell.angle_alpha   90.00
_cell.angle_beta   90.00
_cell.angle_gamma   90.00
#
_symmetry.space_group_name_H-M   'P 1'
#
loop_
_entity.id
_entity.type
_entity.pdbx_description
1 polymer ?
#
loop_
_entity_poly.entity_id
_entity_poly.type
_entity_poly.pdbx_seq_one_letter_code
_entity_poly.pdbx_strand_id
1 'polypeptide(L)'
;MPIPDFQSIMRPVLNAVADGTALGLSALRERIADEFQLSEEERHERLPSGRQTVINNRVGWARTYLNKAGLLSIPVKGQVQITPRGLEALTTGPERITVGWLKRYPEFAEFHTARPSGSDTEALPVAVEEDITPDEQLNQAHQALMKSLADDLLTQVRAATPTFFEQLVVDLMIAMGYGGSRKEAGRATQQTSDDGIDGIIKEDKLGLDVIYLQAKRWSNTVHRPEIDKFIGALTRRRARKGVFITTSEFSAGAREAALGLDIKVVLIDGVELARLMIENSLGCSVKQVYEVKELDNDYFIED
;
A
#
# COMPACT_ATOMS: atom_id res chain seq x y z
N MET A 1 -2.94 3.24 21.25
CA MET A 1 -2.82 4.70 20.99
C MET A 1 -2.11 4.81 19.65
N PRO A 2 -2.41 5.78 18.76
CA PRO A 2 -1.76 5.79 17.45
C PRO A 2 -0.24 5.72 17.59
N ILE A 3 0.41 4.88 16.77
CA ILE A 3 1.88 4.76 16.75
C ILE A 3 2.46 6.18 16.63
N PRO A 4 3.39 6.59 17.49
CA PRO A 4 3.91 7.96 17.51
C PRO A 4 4.62 8.30 16.19
N ASP A 5 4.55 9.56 15.78
CA ASP A 5 5.31 10.07 14.63
C ASP A 5 6.82 10.03 14.89
N PHE A 6 7.60 10.06 13.81
CA PHE A 6 9.05 9.91 13.94
C PHE A 6 9.72 11.09 14.69
N GLN A 7 9.14 12.29 14.69
CA GLN A 7 9.67 13.44 15.42
C GLN A 7 9.43 13.27 16.93
N SER A 8 8.24 12.80 17.33
CA SER A 8 7.91 12.48 18.72
C SER A 8 8.77 11.36 19.30
N ILE A 9 9.31 10.47 18.47
CA ILE A 9 10.26 9.42 18.88
C ILE A 9 11.69 9.95 19.11
N MET A 10 12.07 11.11 18.56
CA MET A 10 13.46 11.59 18.60
C MET A 10 13.99 11.81 20.02
N ARG A 11 13.23 12.49 20.90
CA ARG A 11 13.67 12.72 22.29
C ARG A 11 13.72 11.40 23.09
N PRO A 12 12.70 10.53 23.05
CA PRO A 12 12.78 9.17 23.61
C PRO A 12 14.01 8.38 23.16
N VAL A 13 14.37 8.44 21.86
CA VAL A 13 15.59 7.79 21.36
C VAL A 13 16.85 8.33 22.02
N LEU A 14 16.97 9.65 22.21
CA LEU A 14 18.10 10.23 22.95
C LEU A 14 18.09 9.83 24.43
N ASN A 15 16.92 9.86 25.08
CA ASN A 15 16.77 9.44 26.48
C ASN A 15 17.20 7.99 26.69
N ALA A 16 16.85 7.10 25.75
CA ALA A 16 17.16 5.66 25.82
C ALA A 16 18.67 5.35 25.84
N VAL A 17 19.51 6.29 25.40
CA VAL A 17 20.98 6.21 25.40
C VAL A 17 21.64 7.33 26.22
N ALA A 18 20.89 7.99 27.09
CA ALA A 18 21.38 9.11 27.90
C ALA A 18 22.47 8.71 28.92
N ASP A 19 22.59 7.42 29.22
CA ASP A 19 23.66 6.87 30.08
C ASP A 19 25.04 6.84 29.40
N GLY A 20 25.10 7.20 28.11
CA GLY A 20 26.35 7.20 27.34
C GLY A 20 26.80 5.83 26.88
N THR A 21 26.06 4.76 27.16
CA THR A 21 26.39 3.40 26.72
C THR A 21 25.87 3.13 25.31
N ALA A 22 26.64 2.36 24.53
CA ALA A 22 26.22 1.98 23.19
C ALA A 22 25.10 0.93 23.26
N LEU A 23 23.95 1.24 22.67
CA LEU A 23 22.76 0.40 22.68
C LEU A 23 22.51 -0.23 21.31
N GLY A 24 22.23 -1.53 21.26
CA GLY A 24 21.86 -2.21 20.02
C GLY A 24 20.51 -1.75 19.47
N LEU A 25 20.38 -1.66 18.15
CA LEU A 25 19.19 -1.15 17.47
C LEU A 25 17.92 -1.96 17.78
N SER A 26 18.06 -3.28 17.95
CA SER A 26 16.93 -4.13 18.37
C SER A 26 16.45 -3.76 19.77
N ALA A 27 17.37 -3.55 20.71
CA ALA A 27 17.04 -3.15 22.07
C ALA A 27 16.47 -1.73 22.14
N LEU A 28 16.98 -0.82 21.30
CA LEU A 28 16.41 0.53 21.15
C LEU A 28 14.95 0.47 20.70
N ARG A 29 14.65 -0.33 19.66
CA ARG A 29 13.28 -0.49 19.15
C ARG A 29 12.31 -1.01 20.20
N GLU A 30 12.72 -2.03 20.96
CA GLU A 30 11.90 -2.54 22.06
C GLU A 30 11.70 -1.50 23.17
N ARG A 31 12.76 -0.81 23.61
CA ARG A 31 12.65 0.25 24.62
C ARG A 31 11.66 1.34 24.23
N ILE A 32 11.70 1.78 22.97
CA ILE A 32 10.79 2.81 22.46
C ILE A 32 9.36 2.25 22.37
N ALA A 33 9.19 1.01 21.90
CA ALA A 33 7.87 0.38 21.86
C ALA A 33 7.24 0.22 23.27
N ASP A 34 8.07 -0.10 24.27
CA ASP A 34 7.67 -0.21 25.67
C ASP A 34 7.33 1.16 26.28
N GLU A 35 8.14 2.20 26.02
CA GLU A 35 7.93 3.57 26.52
C GLU A 35 6.59 4.16 26.04
N PHE A 36 6.24 3.90 24.78
CA PHE A 36 4.96 4.31 24.20
C PHE A 36 3.81 3.31 24.44
N GLN A 37 4.06 2.23 25.17
CA GLN A 37 3.07 1.21 25.52
C GLN A 37 2.32 0.64 24.30
N LEU A 38 3.06 0.36 23.22
CA LEU A 38 2.49 -0.16 21.98
C LEU A 38 1.97 -1.59 22.18
N SER A 39 0.75 -1.82 21.70
CA SER A 39 0.11 -3.14 21.64
C SER A 39 0.83 -4.07 20.66
N GLU A 40 0.55 -5.37 20.76
CA GLU A 40 1.14 -6.36 19.85
C GLU A 40 0.75 -6.11 18.39
N GLU A 41 -0.48 -5.66 18.13
CA GLU A 41 -0.92 -5.28 16.78
C GLU A 41 -0.13 -4.09 16.23
N GLU A 42 0.04 -3.04 17.03
CA GLU A 42 0.80 -1.83 16.67
C GLU A 42 2.30 -2.14 16.44
N ARG A 43 2.88 -3.06 17.22
CA ARG A 43 4.29 -3.51 17.02
C ARG A 43 4.48 -4.26 15.70
N HIS A 44 3.46 -4.99 15.25
CA HIS A 44 3.50 -5.80 14.04
C HIS A 44 2.96 -5.08 12.80
N GLU A 45 2.40 -3.87 12.94
CA GLU A 45 1.91 -3.08 11.81
C GLU A 45 3.03 -2.84 10.80
N ARG A 46 2.83 -3.31 9.56
CA ARG A 46 3.82 -3.23 8.48
C ARG A 46 3.59 -2.00 7.62
N LEU A 47 4.67 -1.42 7.12
CA LEU A 47 4.58 -0.51 5.98
C LEU A 47 4.00 -1.25 4.76
N PRO A 48 3.38 -0.54 3.80
CA PRO A 48 2.86 -1.16 2.57
C PRO A 48 3.90 -1.92 1.74
N SER A 49 5.20 -1.60 1.92
CA SER A 49 6.30 -2.36 1.31
C SER A 49 6.49 -3.77 1.90
N GLY A 50 5.87 -4.07 3.05
CA GLY A 50 5.93 -5.36 3.76
C GLY A 50 7.28 -5.66 4.44
N ARG A 51 8.35 -4.93 4.13
CA ARG A 51 9.71 -5.23 4.61
C ARG A 51 9.95 -4.83 6.07
N GLN A 52 9.36 -3.74 6.54
CA GLN A 52 9.60 -3.18 7.88
C GLN A 52 8.27 -2.86 8.58
N THR A 53 8.28 -2.89 9.92
CA THR A 53 7.15 -2.37 10.72
C THR A 53 7.19 -0.85 10.76
N VAL A 54 6.02 -0.22 10.92
CA VAL A 54 5.88 1.25 10.99
C VAL A 54 6.78 1.82 12.10
N ILE A 55 6.71 1.25 13.31
CA ILE A 55 7.54 1.69 14.44
C ILE A 55 9.04 1.54 14.15
N ASN A 56 9.47 0.45 13.52
CA ASN A 56 10.88 0.22 13.23
C ASN A 56 11.43 1.19 12.19
N ASN A 57 10.61 1.55 11.20
CA ASN A 57 10.95 2.56 10.21
C ASN A 57 11.05 3.95 10.86
N ARG A 58 10.08 4.34 11.68
CA ARG A 58 10.08 5.64 12.37
C ARG A 58 11.24 5.79 13.36
N VAL A 59 11.57 4.75 14.14
CA VAL A 59 12.78 4.70 14.99
C VAL A 59 14.05 4.81 14.13
N GLY A 60 14.07 4.15 12.96
CA GLY A 60 15.17 4.22 12.00
C GLY A 60 15.42 5.64 11.49
N TRP A 61 14.36 6.37 11.13
CA TRP A 61 14.43 7.76 10.69
C TRP A 61 14.80 8.72 11.82
N ALA A 62 14.19 8.58 13.01
CA ALA A 62 14.56 9.34 14.20
C ALA A 62 16.07 9.22 14.48
N ARG A 63 16.60 8.00 14.49
CA ARG A 63 18.04 7.73 14.65
C ARG A 63 18.87 8.40 13.55
N THR A 64 18.45 8.28 12.29
CA THR A 64 19.17 8.85 11.14
C THR A 64 19.25 10.37 11.25
N TYR A 65 18.15 11.04 11.57
CA TYR A 65 18.09 12.49 11.66
C TYR A 65 18.91 13.02 12.84
N LEU A 66 18.81 12.37 14.00
CA LEU A 66 19.61 12.70 15.18
C LEU A 66 21.12 12.49 14.94
N ASN A 67 21.50 11.43 14.22
CA ASN A 67 22.89 11.19 13.82
C ASN A 67 23.40 12.26 12.85
N LYS A 68 22.60 12.62 11.83
CA LYS A 68 22.94 13.70 10.89
C LYS A 68 23.04 15.08 11.55
N ALA A 69 22.35 15.30 12.67
CA ALA A 69 22.51 16.49 13.52
C ALA A 69 23.69 16.42 14.51
N GLY A 70 24.41 15.29 14.56
CA GLY A 70 25.53 15.06 15.47
C GLY A 70 25.12 14.84 16.92
N LEU A 71 23.84 14.56 17.20
CA LEU A 71 23.32 14.28 18.55
C LEU A 71 23.52 12.81 18.94
N LEU A 72 23.60 11.93 17.95
CA LEU A 72 23.94 10.52 18.09
C LEU A 72 25.19 10.20 17.29
N SER A 73 25.88 9.14 17.68
CA SER A 73 26.91 8.47 16.91
C SER A 73 26.56 6.98 16.76
N ILE A 74 27.20 6.35 15.78
CA ILE A 74 27.09 4.90 15.53
C ILE A 74 28.49 4.33 15.77
N PRO A 75 28.83 3.94 17.02
CA PRO A 75 30.19 3.50 17.36
C PRO A 75 30.54 2.16 16.71
N VAL A 76 29.56 1.25 16.64
CA VAL A 76 29.65 -0.06 15.99
C VAL A 76 28.38 -0.27 15.17
N LYS A 77 28.48 -1.06 14.09
CA LYS A 77 27.34 -1.44 13.24
C LYS A 77 26.18 -1.93 14.09
N GLY A 78 25.00 -1.36 13.86
CA GLY A 78 23.78 -1.72 14.59
C GLY A 78 23.71 -1.20 16.02
N GLN A 79 24.65 -0.38 16.48
CA GLN A 79 24.58 0.31 17.78
C GLN A 79 24.28 1.80 17.61
N VAL A 80 23.83 2.41 18.69
CA VAL A 80 23.59 3.84 18.81
C VAL A 80 24.14 4.33 20.15
N GLN A 81 24.78 5.49 20.16
CA GLN A 81 25.31 6.11 21.37
C GLN A 81 25.08 7.62 21.32
N ILE A 82 24.77 8.24 22.46
CA ILE A 82 24.62 9.69 22.54
C ILE A 82 25.98 10.39 22.47
N THR A 83 26.03 11.55 21.82
CA THR A 83 27.24 12.41 21.81
C THR A 83 27.18 13.43 22.96
N PRO A 84 28.29 14.11 23.28
CA PRO A 84 28.26 15.25 24.21
C PRO A 84 27.24 16.33 23.80
N ARG A 85 27.11 16.58 22.50
CA ARG A 85 26.10 17.49 21.92
C ARG A 85 24.67 16.97 22.15
N GLY A 86 24.46 15.66 22.06
CA GLY A 86 23.18 15.01 22.39
C GLY A 86 22.78 15.16 23.86
N LEU A 87 23.74 15.05 24.79
CA LEU A 87 23.49 15.26 26.22
C LEU A 87 23.13 16.72 26.53
N GLU A 88 23.82 17.67 25.89
CA GLU A 88 23.48 19.09 25.99
C GLU A 88 22.06 19.36 25.44
N ALA A 89 21.70 18.71 24.33
CA ALA A 89 20.36 18.78 23.74
C ALA A 89 19.27 18.21 24.65
N LEU A 90 19.53 17.17 25.44
CA LEU A 90 18.56 16.67 26.42
C LEU A 90 18.31 17.66 27.57
N THR A 91 19.35 18.40 27.96
CA THR A 91 19.31 19.36 29.08
C THR A 91 18.71 20.71 28.67
N THR A 92 19.07 21.22 27.49
CA THR A 92 18.72 22.57 27.03
C THR A 92 17.68 22.60 25.92
N GLY A 93 17.41 21.45 25.29
CA GLY A 93 16.53 21.31 24.14
C GLY A 93 15.05 21.09 24.52
N PRO A 94 14.16 21.25 23.53
CA PRO A 94 12.72 21.16 23.71
C PRO A 94 12.27 19.74 24.06
N GLU A 95 11.16 19.62 24.78
CA GLU A 95 10.54 18.33 25.13
C GLU A 95 10.12 17.53 23.89
N ARG A 96 9.78 18.20 22.78
CA ARG A 96 9.62 17.58 21.47
C ARG A 96 10.73 18.07 20.54
N ILE A 97 11.57 17.16 20.07
CA ILE A 97 12.60 17.46 19.07
C ILE A 97 11.96 17.36 17.69
N THR A 98 11.93 18.46 16.95
CA THR A 98 11.37 18.51 15.60
C THR A 98 12.47 18.69 14.56
N VAL A 99 12.16 18.37 13.31
CA VAL A 99 13.00 18.66 12.13
C VAL A 99 13.32 20.15 12.09
N GLY A 100 12.35 21.02 12.40
CA GLY A 100 12.54 22.46 12.50
C GLY A 100 13.62 22.82 13.52
N TRP A 101 13.62 22.19 14.69
CA TRP A 101 14.66 22.39 15.70
C TRP A 101 16.02 21.82 15.28
N LEU A 102 16.07 20.65 14.63
CA LEU A 102 17.32 20.06 14.15
C LEU A 102 18.02 20.90 13.06
N LYS A 103 17.29 21.72 12.30
CA LYS A 103 17.86 22.66 11.30
C LYS A 103 18.80 23.72 11.90
N ARG A 104 18.86 23.86 13.23
CA ARG A 104 19.89 24.69 13.91
C ARG A 104 21.30 24.13 13.76
N TYR A 105 21.44 22.83 13.50
CA TYR A 105 22.73 22.17 13.31
C TYR A 105 23.13 22.26 11.84
N PRO A 106 24.29 22.89 11.50
CA PRO A 106 24.68 23.12 10.11
C PRO A 106 24.71 21.84 9.26
N GLU A 107 25.22 20.74 9.83
CA GLU A 107 25.35 19.45 9.14
C GLU A 107 23.98 18.84 8.80
N PHE A 108 22.98 19.05 9.67
CA PHE A 108 21.60 18.62 9.42
C PHE A 108 20.89 19.54 8.44
N ALA A 109 21.11 20.85 8.54
CA ALA A 109 20.56 21.81 7.60
C ALA A 109 21.06 21.52 6.18
N GLU A 110 22.35 21.26 5.98
CA GLU A 110 22.91 20.85 4.69
C GLU A 110 22.27 19.55 4.18
N PHE A 111 22.17 18.52 5.02
CA PHE A 111 21.52 17.27 4.66
C PHE A 111 20.05 17.43 4.25
N HIS A 112 19.28 18.24 4.99
CA HIS A 112 17.84 18.41 4.79
C HIS A 112 17.49 19.46 3.71
N THR A 113 18.41 20.38 3.40
CA THR A 113 18.22 21.45 2.40
C THR A 113 19.01 21.23 1.13
N ALA A 114 19.78 20.14 1.02
CA ALA A 114 20.44 19.73 -0.22
C ALA A 114 19.41 19.56 -1.34
N ARG A 115 19.13 20.66 -2.04
CA ARG A 115 18.34 20.66 -3.26
C ARG A 115 19.10 19.86 -4.32
N PRO A 116 18.40 19.22 -5.27
CA PRO A 116 19.03 18.85 -6.52
C PRO A 116 19.63 20.11 -7.11
N SER A 117 20.91 20.06 -7.48
CA SER A 117 21.62 21.18 -8.10
C SER A 117 20.88 21.57 -9.38
N GLY A 118 20.05 22.62 -9.36
CA GLY A 118 19.36 23.10 -10.57
C GLY A 118 17.97 23.76 -10.48
N SER A 119 17.39 24.04 -9.30
CA SER A 119 16.11 24.79 -9.24
C SER A 119 16.22 26.10 -8.45
N ASP A 120 16.45 27.20 -9.18
CA ASP A 120 16.14 28.56 -8.77
C ASP A 120 14.61 28.74 -8.76
N THR A 121 13.98 28.28 -7.70
CA THR A 121 12.63 28.72 -7.37
C THR A 121 12.63 29.08 -5.91
N GLU A 122 12.37 30.36 -5.64
CA GLU A 122 12.02 30.85 -4.30
C GLU A 122 10.73 30.16 -3.88
N ALA A 123 10.86 29.06 -3.13
CA ALA A 123 9.74 28.44 -2.46
C ALA A 123 9.50 29.20 -1.15
N LEU A 124 8.30 29.73 -1.00
CA LEU A 124 7.72 30.17 0.27
C LEU A 124 7.96 29.09 1.34
N PRO A 125 8.28 29.45 2.59
CA PRO A 125 8.50 28.48 3.65
C PRO A 125 7.15 27.93 4.09
N VAL A 126 6.63 26.93 3.38
CA VAL A 126 5.62 26.06 3.96
C VAL A 126 6.38 25.07 4.83
N ALA A 127 6.66 25.48 6.05
CA ALA A 127 7.03 24.58 7.12
C ALA A 127 5.80 23.73 7.47
N VAL A 128 5.52 22.72 6.64
CA VAL A 128 4.79 21.56 7.14
C VAL A 128 5.83 20.82 7.98
N GLU A 129 5.69 20.82 9.30
CA GLU A 129 6.35 19.82 10.12
C GLU A 129 5.76 18.47 9.68
N GLU A 130 6.41 17.83 8.72
CA GLU A 130 5.97 16.55 8.19
C GLU A 130 6.18 15.51 9.30
N ASP A 131 5.08 15.10 9.94
CA ASP A 131 5.06 14.03 10.96
C ASP A 131 5.21 12.62 10.33
N ILE A 132 5.39 12.55 9.01
CA ILE A 132 5.55 11.31 8.25
C ILE A 132 6.94 11.21 7.65
N THR A 133 7.49 10.00 7.67
CA THR A 133 8.81 9.67 7.13
C THR A 133 8.85 9.81 5.60
N PRO A 134 10.04 10.00 4.99
CA PRO A 134 10.17 10.03 3.54
C PRO A 134 9.61 8.79 2.81
N ASP A 135 9.74 7.59 3.39
CA ASP A 135 9.11 6.37 2.84
C ASP A 135 7.59 6.45 2.85
N GLU A 136 6.99 6.94 3.94
CA GLU A 136 5.54 7.13 4.06
C GLU A 136 5.05 8.19 3.05
N GLN A 137 5.80 9.28 2.85
CA GLN A 137 5.49 10.32 1.85
C GLN A 137 5.50 9.75 0.43
N LEU A 138 6.56 9.01 0.07
CA LEU A 138 6.66 8.38 -1.24
C LEU A 138 5.50 7.40 -1.47
N ASN A 139 5.15 6.61 -0.45
CA ASN A 139 4.02 5.70 -0.52
C ASN A 139 2.67 6.42 -0.64
N GLN A 140 2.44 7.51 0.10
CA GLN A 140 1.23 8.31 -0.04
C GLN A 140 1.11 8.92 -1.44
N ALA A 141 2.21 9.45 -1.98
CA ALA A 141 2.27 9.96 -3.35
C ALA A 141 1.97 8.86 -4.36
N HIS A 142 2.55 7.67 -4.19
CA HIS A 142 2.28 6.51 -5.04
C HIS A 142 0.80 6.09 -4.98
N GLN A 143 0.21 5.99 -3.79
CA GLN A 143 -1.20 5.65 -3.62
C GLN A 143 -2.13 6.69 -4.24
N ALA A 144 -1.79 7.98 -4.14
CA ALA A 144 -2.55 9.06 -4.79
C ALA A 144 -2.50 8.94 -6.32
N LEU A 145 -1.34 8.63 -6.89
CA LEU A 145 -1.19 8.36 -8.33
C LEU A 145 -2.00 7.13 -8.77
N MET A 146 -1.96 6.04 -8.01
CA MET A 146 -2.72 4.83 -8.31
C MET A 146 -4.23 5.07 -8.22
N LYS A 147 -4.69 5.83 -7.23
CA LYS A 147 -6.10 6.20 -7.09
C LYS A 147 -6.57 7.06 -8.27
N SER A 148 -5.80 8.08 -8.65
CA SER A 148 -6.10 8.92 -9.81
C SER A 148 -6.19 8.07 -11.10
N LEU A 149 -5.26 7.15 -11.30
CA LEU A 149 -5.28 6.23 -12.44
C LEU A 149 -6.51 5.31 -12.41
N ALA A 150 -6.90 4.80 -11.23
CA ALA A 150 -8.08 3.95 -11.08
C ALA A 150 -9.36 4.71 -11.44
N ASP A 151 -9.49 5.97 -11.00
CA ASP A 151 -10.63 6.83 -11.33
C ASP A 151 -10.70 7.12 -12.85
N ASP A 152 -9.56 7.39 -13.49
CA ASP A 152 -9.46 7.59 -14.94
C ASP A 152 -9.85 6.32 -15.71
N LEU A 153 -9.32 5.16 -15.32
CA LEU A 153 -9.67 3.87 -15.93
C LEU A 153 -11.16 3.58 -15.80
N LEU A 154 -11.72 3.73 -14.60
CA LEU A 154 -13.14 3.47 -14.37
C LEU A 154 -14.03 4.39 -15.22
N THR A 155 -13.61 5.65 -15.41
CA THR A 155 -14.30 6.61 -16.30
C THR A 155 -14.31 6.12 -17.74
N GLN A 156 -13.18 5.64 -18.26
CA GLN A 156 -13.09 5.07 -19.62
C GLN A 156 -13.94 3.82 -19.77
N VAL A 157 -13.93 2.92 -18.78
CA VAL A 157 -14.72 1.68 -18.79
C VAL A 157 -16.22 1.98 -18.77
N ARG A 158 -16.66 2.97 -17.98
CA ARG A 158 -18.07 3.41 -17.96
C ARG A 158 -18.52 3.99 -19.31
N ALA A 159 -17.64 4.70 -20.00
CA ALA A 159 -17.90 5.28 -21.32
C ALA A 159 -17.90 4.24 -22.47
N ALA A 160 -17.30 3.06 -22.25
CA ALA A 160 -17.20 2.01 -23.26
C ALA A 160 -18.54 1.33 -23.58
N THR A 161 -18.55 0.58 -24.69
CA THR A 161 -19.72 -0.20 -25.10
C THR A 161 -19.92 -1.43 -24.20
N PRO A 162 -21.15 -1.95 -24.06
CA PRO A 162 -21.41 -3.17 -23.28
C PRO A 162 -20.54 -4.36 -23.72
N THR A 163 -20.43 -4.59 -25.04
CA THR A 163 -19.61 -5.66 -25.60
C THR A 163 -18.13 -5.49 -25.27
N PHE A 164 -17.61 -4.26 -25.26
CA PHE A 164 -16.23 -4.02 -24.83
C PHE A 164 -16.06 -4.34 -23.34
N PHE A 165 -17.03 -3.98 -22.50
CA PHE A 165 -16.97 -4.27 -21.07
C PHE A 165 -16.98 -5.78 -20.78
N GLU A 166 -17.82 -6.55 -21.47
CA GLU A 166 -17.82 -8.01 -21.39
C GLU A 166 -16.45 -8.59 -21.75
N GLN A 167 -15.85 -8.12 -22.86
CA GLN A 167 -14.52 -8.54 -23.28
C GLN A 167 -13.44 -8.15 -22.26
N LEU A 168 -13.49 -6.93 -21.73
CA LEU A 168 -12.56 -6.43 -20.73
C LEU A 168 -12.56 -7.31 -19.47
N VAL A 169 -13.75 -7.71 -19.00
CA VAL A 169 -13.89 -8.60 -17.84
C VAL A 169 -13.23 -9.95 -18.10
N VAL A 170 -13.42 -10.50 -19.30
CA VAL A 170 -12.77 -11.76 -19.70
C VAL A 170 -11.26 -11.60 -19.77
N ASP A 171 -10.76 -10.52 -20.38
CA ASP A 171 -9.34 -10.21 -20.48
C ASP A 171 -8.70 -10.05 -19.09
N LEU A 172 -9.42 -9.42 -18.14
CA LEU A 172 -8.97 -9.29 -16.76
C LEU A 172 -8.84 -10.64 -16.08
N MET A 173 -9.85 -11.51 -16.19
CA MET A 173 -9.78 -12.85 -15.59
C MET A 173 -8.61 -13.65 -16.17
N ILE A 174 -8.33 -13.51 -17.47
CA ILE A 174 -7.17 -14.14 -18.11
C ILE A 174 -5.85 -13.56 -17.59
N ALA A 175 -5.76 -12.23 -17.44
CA ALA A 175 -4.57 -11.57 -16.92
C ALA A 175 -4.26 -11.97 -15.47
N MET A 176 -5.30 -12.20 -14.67
CA MET A 176 -5.22 -12.76 -13.31
C MET A 176 -4.86 -14.26 -13.28
N GLY A 177 -4.79 -14.93 -14.43
CA GLY A 177 -4.34 -16.31 -14.56
C GLY A 177 -5.45 -17.36 -14.70
N TYR A 178 -6.72 -16.95 -14.79
CA TYR A 178 -7.84 -17.85 -15.07
C TYR A 178 -7.92 -18.19 -16.58
N GLY A 179 -8.64 -19.25 -16.94
CA GLY A 179 -8.90 -19.63 -18.34
C GLY A 179 -7.95 -20.68 -18.93
N GLY A 180 -7.01 -21.21 -18.14
CA GLY A 180 -6.16 -22.33 -18.55
C GLY A 180 -5.10 -21.94 -19.59
N SER A 181 -5.11 -22.56 -20.78
CA SER A 181 -4.16 -22.20 -21.85
C SER A 181 -4.67 -20.99 -22.65
N ARG A 182 -3.78 -20.04 -22.97
CA ARG A 182 -4.10 -18.77 -23.68
C ARG A 182 -4.92 -18.95 -24.98
N LYS A 183 -4.81 -20.12 -25.64
CA LYS A 183 -5.56 -20.46 -26.86
C LYS A 183 -7.00 -20.94 -26.60
N GLU A 184 -7.31 -21.47 -25.42
CA GLU A 184 -8.65 -21.91 -25.03
C GLU A 184 -9.44 -20.82 -24.31
N ALA A 185 -8.76 -19.95 -23.54
CA ALA A 185 -9.40 -18.87 -22.79
C ALA A 185 -10.17 -17.89 -23.71
N GLY A 186 -9.58 -17.54 -24.86
CA GLY A 186 -10.24 -16.68 -25.87
C GLY A 186 -11.35 -17.36 -26.68
N ARG A 187 -11.59 -18.66 -26.49
CA ARG A 187 -12.71 -19.43 -27.10
C ARG A 187 -13.79 -19.82 -26.10
N ALA A 188 -13.55 -19.64 -24.78
CA ALA A 188 -14.44 -20.12 -23.72
C ALA A 188 -15.69 -19.24 -23.50
N THR A 189 -15.73 -18.04 -24.10
CA THR A 189 -16.92 -17.20 -24.18
C THR A 189 -17.90 -17.74 -25.23
N GLN A 190 -18.55 -18.87 -24.94
CA GLN A 190 -19.87 -19.08 -25.52
C GLN A 190 -20.75 -17.97 -24.96
N GLN A 191 -21.06 -16.97 -25.80
CA GLN A 191 -21.99 -15.91 -25.51
C GLN A 191 -23.36 -16.54 -25.26
N THR A 192 -23.60 -16.99 -24.03
CA THR A 192 -24.88 -17.57 -23.63
C THR A 192 -25.82 -16.41 -23.38
N SER A 193 -26.58 -16.02 -24.40
CA SER A 193 -27.69 -15.05 -24.26
C SER A 193 -28.87 -15.69 -23.52
N ASP A 194 -28.58 -16.25 -22.35
CA ASP A 194 -29.50 -17.01 -21.54
C ASP A 194 -29.31 -16.58 -20.08
N ASP A 195 -30.35 -15.92 -19.57
CA ASP A 195 -30.64 -15.80 -18.14
C ASP A 195 -29.60 -15.09 -17.25
N GLY A 196 -28.73 -14.24 -17.81
CA GLY A 196 -27.85 -13.36 -17.05
C GLY A 196 -26.43 -13.89 -16.81
N ILE A 197 -25.89 -14.70 -17.71
CA ILE A 197 -24.49 -15.13 -17.70
C ILE A 197 -23.80 -14.61 -18.95
N ASP A 198 -22.80 -13.76 -18.78
CA ASP A 198 -22.12 -13.08 -19.89
C ASP A 198 -20.84 -13.81 -20.32
N GLY A 199 -20.28 -14.66 -19.45
CA GLY A 199 -19.08 -15.43 -19.76
C GLY A 199 -18.89 -16.67 -18.90
N ILE A 200 -18.07 -17.59 -19.40
CA ILE A 200 -17.69 -18.83 -18.72
C ILE A 200 -16.18 -18.97 -18.83
N ILE A 201 -15.48 -19.10 -17.70
CA ILE A 201 -14.04 -19.26 -17.66
C ILE A 201 -13.63 -20.46 -16.82
N LYS A 202 -12.68 -21.25 -17.31
CA LYS A 202 -12.11 -22.38 -16.56
C LYS A 202 -11.23 -21.83 -15.44
N GLU A 203 -11.30 -22.41 -14.25
CA GLU A 203 -10.44 -22.00 -13.13
C GLU A 203 -9.00 -22.49 -13.33
N ASP A 204 -8.85 -23.68 -13.89
CA ASP A 204 -7.58 -24.35 -14.07
C ASP A 204 -7.37 -24.81 -15.52
N LYS A 205 -6.14 -25.26 -15.82
CA LYS A 205 -5.76 -25.71 -17.17
C LYS A 205 -6.45 -27.00 -17.62
N LEU A 206 -6.86 -27.85 -16.69
CA LEU A 206 -7.59 -29.09 -16.94
C LEU A 206 -9.09 -28.83 -17.11
N GLY A 207 -9.59 -27.69 -16.61
CA GLY A 207 -10.99 -27.29 -16.69
C GLY A 207 -11.90 -28.12 -15.79
N LEU A 208 -11.38 -28.55 -14.64
CA LEU A 208 -12.16 -29.33 -13.68
C LEU A 208 -13.23 -28.49 -13.00
N ASP A 209 -12.89 -27.22 -12.73
CA ASP A 209 -13.83 -26.22 -12.25
C ASP A 209 -14.04 -25.09 -13.27
N VAL A 210 -15.27 -24.58 -13.27
CA VAL A 210 -15.75 -23.53 -14.17
C VAL A 210 -16.33 -22.40 -13.34
N ILE A 211 -15.91 -21.18 -13.67
CA ILE A 211 -16.36 -19.93 -13.07
C ILE A 211 -17.26 -19.23 -14.08
N TYR A 212 -18.45 -18.87 -13.62
CA TYR A 212 -19.42 -18.14 -14.42
C TYR A 212 -19.29 -16.65 -14.15
N LEU A 213 -19.31 -15.85 -15.21
CA LEU A 213 -19.10 -14.41 -15.14
C LEU A 213 -20.40 -13.70 -15.52
N GLN A 214 -20.74 -12.67 -14.75
CA GLN A 214 -21.73 -11.67 -15.13
C GLN A 214 -21.09 -10.29 -15.06
N ALA A 215 -21.16 -9.53 -16.15
CA ALA A 215 -20.55 -8.23 -16.32
C ALA A 215 -21.66 -7.19 -16.57
N LYS A 216 -21.99 -6.42 -15.53
CA LYS A 216 -23.03 -5.39 -15.63
C LYS A 216 -22.46 -3.98 -15.63
N ARG A 217 -22.51 -3.31 -16.79
CA ARG A 217 -22.18 -1.89 -16.87
C ARG A 217 -23.33 -1.05 -16.31
N TRP A 218 -23.18 -0.55 -15.10
CA TRP A 218 -24.20 0.23 -14.38
C TRP A 218 -23.64 1.54 -13.82
N SER A 219 -24.51 2.54 -13.77
CA SER A 219 -24.26 3.83 -13.09
C SER A 219 -24.76 3.83 -11.65
N ASN A 220 -25.84 3.09 -11.38
CA ASN A 220 -26.49 3.05 -10.08
C ASN A 220 -25.99 1.86 -9.25
N THR A 221 -26.16 1.95 -7.93
CA THR A 221 -25.84 0.88 -6.99
C THR A 221 -26.55 -0.41 -7.34
N VAL A 222 -25.81 -1.53 -7.36
CA VAL A 222 -26.37 -2.87 -7.52
C VAL A 222 -27.02 -3.33 -6.22
N HIS A 223 -28.28 -3.72 -6.32
CA HIS A 223 -29.07 -4.21 -5.19
C HIS A 223 -29.27 -5.73 -5.23
N ARG A 224 -29.67 -6.28 -4.09
CA ARG A 224 -29.92 -7.71 -3.86
C ARG A 224 -30.68 -8.45 -4.97
N PRO A 225 -31.76 -7.90 -5.58
CA PRO A 225 -32.49 -8.63 -6.61
C PRO A 225 -31.65 -9.07 -7.81
N GLU A 226 -30.59 -8.33 -8.15
CA GLU A 226 -29.70 -8.71 -9.24
C GLU A 226 -28.76 -9.85 -8.88
N ILE A 227 -28.30 -9.87 -7.63
CA ILE A 227 -27.47 -10.97 -7.11
C ILE A 227 -28.31 -12.24 -6.98
N ASP A 228 -29.55 -12.12 -6.49
CA ASP A 228 -30.47 -13.26 -6.40
C ASP A 228 -30.80 -13.85 -7.79
N LYS A 229 -30.99 -13.00 -8.81
CA LYS A 229 -31.16 -13.45 -10.21
C LYS A 229 -29.93 -14.20 -10.71
N PHE A 230 -28.73 -13.67 -10.46
CA PHE A 230 -27.48 -14.32 -10.84
C PHE A 230 -27.32 -15.69 -10.17
N ILE A 231 -27.54 -15.76 -8.85
CA ILE A 231 -27.52 -17.02 -8.08
C ILE A 231 -28.54 -18.01 -8.64
N GLY A 232 -29.74 -17.55 -9.02
CA GLY A 232 -30.74 -18.37 -9.69
C GLY A 232 -30.28 -18.94 -11.03
N ALA A 233 -29.57 -18.14 -11.84
CA ALA A 233 -28.95 -18.60 -13.09
C ALA A 233 -27.85 -19.65 -12.85
N LEU A 234 -26.99 -19.43 -11.84
CA LEU A 234 -25.96 -20.41 -11.43
C LEU A 234 -26.57 -21.73 -10.98
N THR A 235 -27.64 -21.67 -10.18
CA THR A 235 -28.35 -22.85 -9.66
C THR A 235 -28.93 -23.69 -10.79
N ARG A 236 -29.57 -23.05 -11.79
CA ARG A 236 -30.12 -23.75 -12.97
C ARG A 236 -29.05 -24.48 -13.77
N ARG A 237 -27.82 -23.95 -13.79
CA ARG A 237 -26.66 -24.56 -14.47
C ARG A 237 -25.84 -25.48 -13.57
N ARG A 238 -26.28 -25.74 -12.32
CA ARG A 238 -25.56 -26.52 -11.31
C ARG A 238 -24.13 -26.00 -11.07
N ALA A 239 -23.93 -24.70 -11.24
CA ALA A 239 -22.65 -24.03 -11.03
C ALA A 239 -22.41 -23.81 -9.54
N ARG A 240 -21.13 -23.90 -9.12
CA ARG A 240 -20.71 -23.70 -7.72
C ARG A 240 -19.95 -22.40 -7.50
N LYS A 241 -19.45 -21.77 -8.56
CA LYS A 241 -18.60 -20.57 -8.51
C LYS A 241 -19.09 -19.55 -9.54
N GLY A 242 -19.21 -18.30 -9.11
CA GLY A 242 -19.56 -17.19 -9.99
C GLY A 242 -18.87 -15.89 -9.56
N VAL A 243 -18.61 -15.03 -10.54
CA VAL A 243 -18.11 -13.67 -10.31
C VAL A 243 -19.09 -12.69 -10.95
N PHE A 244 -19.55 -11.73 -10.15
CA PHE A 244 -20.38 -10.63 -10.62
C PHE A 244 -19.54 -9.36 -10.62
N ILE A 245 -19.31 -8.78 -11.80
CA ILE A 245 -18.53 -7.58 -12.00
C ILE A 245 -19.46 -6.43 -12.39
N THR A 246 -19.28 -5.27 -11.76
CA THR A 246 -20.00 -4.05 -12.11
C THR A 246 -19.07 -2.83 -12.16
N THR A 247 -19.44 -1.81 -12.92
CA THR A 247 -18.78 -0.49 -12.90
C THR A 247 -19.28 0.43 -11.78
N SER A 248 -20.29 0.01 -11.01
CA SER A 248 -20.87 0.73 -9.87
C SER A 248 -20.54 0.06 -8.54
N GLU A 249 -21.21 0.46 -7.47
CA GLU A 249 -21.05 -0.12 -6.13
C GLU A 249 -22.15 -1.16 -5.84
N PHE A 250 -21.93 -2.03 -4.85
CA PHE A 250 -22.95 -2.93 -4.31
C PHE A 250 -23.52 -2.41 -3.00
N SER A 251 -24.84 -2.49 -2.83
CA SER A 251 -25.48 -2.23 -1.53
C SER A 251 -25.11 -3.30 -0.50
N ALA A 252 -25.22 -2.99 0.80
CA ALA A 252 -25.00 -3.96 1.88
C ALA A 252 -25.81 -5.26 1.68
N GLY A 253 -27.11 -5.15 1.37
CA GLY A 253 -27.95 -6.32 1.14
C GLY A 253 -27.57 -7.14 -0.12
N ALA A 254 -26.87 -6.55 -1.09
CA ALA A 254 -26.34 -7.28 -2.24
C ALA A 254 -25.09 -8.09 -1.85
N ARG A 255 -24.21 -7.52 -1.02
CA ARG A 255 -23.05 -8.22 -0.46
C ARG A 255 -23.48 -9.38 0.45
N GLU A 256 -24.50 -9.17 1.29
CA GLU A 256 -25.08 -10.22 2.12
C GLU A 256 -25.66 -11.38 1.30
N ALA A 257 -26.33 -11.09 0.19
CA ALA A 257 -26.91 -12.11 -0.68
C ALA A 257 -25.85 -13.03 -1.33
N ALA A 258 -24.64 -12.52 -1.56
CA ALA A 258 -23.53 -13.31 -2.11
C ALA A 258 -22.90 -14.29 -1.11
N LEU A 259 -23.15 -14.15 0.20
CA LEU A 259 -22.58 -14.99 1.27
C LEU A 259 -23.32 -16.34 1.48
N GLY A 260 -24.00 -16.84 0.44
CA GLY A 260 -24.69 -18.13 0.49
C GLY A 260 -23.75 -19.32 0.72
N LEU A 261 -24.19 -20.34 1.48
CA LEU A 261 -23.33 -21.46 1.90
C LEU A 261 -22.95 -22.44 0.77
N ASP A 262 -23.82 -22.61 -0.24
CA ASP A 262 -23.66 -23.66 -1.27
C ASP A 262 -23.04 -23.18 -2.59
N ILE A 263 -23.12 -21.88 -2.90
CA ILE A 263 -22.59 -21.28 -4.14
C ILE A 263 -21.68 -20.12 -3.77
N LYS A 264 -20.42 -20.18 -4.20
CA LYS A 264 -19.44 -19.10 -3.97
C LYS A 264 -19.61 -18.02 -5.02
N VAL A 265 -20.13 -16.87 -4.62
CA VAL A 265 -20.24 -15.68 -5.48
C VAL A 265 -19.25 -14.62 -5.01
N VAL A 266 -18.36 -14.20 -5.91
CA VAL A 266 -17.47 -13.05 -5.69
C VAL A 266 -18.07 -11.82 -6.37
N LEU A 267 -18.11 -10.70 -5.66
CA LEU A 267 -18.60 -9.42 -6.17
C LEU A 267 -17.41 -8.50 -6.38
N ILE A 268 -17.24 -7.99 -7.60
CA ILE A 268 -16.19 -7.02 -7.96
C ILE A 268 -16.87 -5.71 -8.35
N ASP A 269 -16.70 -4.68 -7.53
CA ASP A 269 -17.25 -3.35 -7.79
C ASP A 269 -16.32 -2.51 -8.69
N GLY A 270 -16.76 -1.31 -9.06
CA GLY A 270 -16.00 -0.46 -9.98
C GLY A 270 -14.61 -0.06 -9.47
N VAL A 271 -14.45 0.13 -8.16
CA VAL A 271 -13.17 0.51 -7.56
C VAL A 271 -12.23 -0.68 -7.54
N GLU A 272 -12.74 -1.84 -7.12
CA GLU A 272 -11.98 -3.09 -7.13
C GLU A 272 -11.58 -3.50 -8.55
N LEU A 273 -12.49 -3.36 -9.52
CA LEU A 273 -12.22 -3.60 -10.94
C LEU A 273 -11.04 -2.76 -11.43
N ALA A 274 -11.05 -1.44 -11.20
CA ALA A 274 -9.98 -0.56 -11.65
C ALA A 274 -8.65 -0.88 -10.97
N ARG A 275 -8.67 -1.26 -9.68
CA ARG A 275 -7.48 -1.73 -8.98
C ARG A 275 -6.92 -3.01 -9.59
N LEU A 276 -7.75 -4.02 -9.84
CA LEU A 276 -7.35 -5.27 -10.47
C LEU A 276 -6.80 -5.04 -11.89
N MET A 277 -7.38 -4.09 -12.64
CA MET A 277 -6.84 -3.68 -13.94
C MET A 277 -5.41 -3.14 -13.82
N ILE A 278 -5.14 -2.26 -12.84
CA ILE A 278 -3.79 -1.71 -12.61
C ILE A 278 -2.81 -2.82 -12.20
N GLU A 279 -3.19 -3.66 -11.23
CA GLU A 279 -2.34 -4.74 -10.72
C GLU A 279 -1.94 -5.74 -11.84
N ASN A 280 -2.83 -5.96 -12.80
CA ASN A 280 -2.61 -6.86 -13.93
C ASN A 280 -2.14 -6.14 -15.21
N SER A 281 -1.80 -4.85 -15.12
CA SER A 281 -1.38 -4.01 -16.27
C SER A 281 -2.35 -4.03 -17.45
N LEU A 282 -3.66 -4.09 -17.17
CA LEU A 282 -4.72 -4.10 -18.17
C LEU A 282 -5.25 -2.67 -18.39
N GLY A 283 -5.10 -2.15 -19.60
CA GLY A 283 -5.54 -0.78 -19.93
C GLY A 283 -4.62 0.33 -19.41
N CYS A 284 -3.49 -0.01 -18.78
CA CYS A 284 -2.47 0.93 -18.33
C CYS A 284 -1.06 0.41 -18.66
N SER A 285 -0.06 1.29 -18.59
CA SER A 285 1.35 0.94 -18.82
C SER A 285 2.26 1.70 -17.84
N VAL A 286 3.46 1.17 -17.62
CA VAL A 286 4.45 1.81 -16.75
C VAL A 286 4.93 3.11 -17.39
N LYS A 287 4.61 4.24 -16.76
CA LYS A 287 5.06 5.56 -17.20
C LYS A 287 6.50 5.86 -16.77
N GLN A 288 6.87 5.47 -15.54
CA GLN A 288 8.17 5.73 -14.94
C GLN A 288 8.45 4.75 -13.79
N VAL A 289 9.72 4.45 -13.54
CA VAL A 289 10.19 3.62 -12.42
C VAL A 289 11.06 4.47 -11.50
N TYR A 290 10.80 4.40 -10.18
CA TYR A 290 11.61 5.02 -9.14
C TYR A 290 12.26 3.93 -8.29
N GLU A 291 13.59 3.87 -8.27
CA GLU A 291 14.34 2.91 -7.47
C GLU A 291 14.80 3.55 -6.16
N VAL A 292 14.44 2.93 -5.03
CA VAL A 292 14.97 3.30 -3.71
C VAL A 292 16.08 2.33 -3.34
N LYS A 293 17.31 2.84 -3.21
CA LYS A 293 18.48 2.04 -2.85
C LYS A 293 18.71 2.10 -1.35
N GLU A 294 19.02 0.95 -0.76
CA GLU A 294 19.44 0.82 0.63
C GLU A 294 20.94 0.52 0.67
N LEU A 295 21.61 0.92 1.75
CA LEU A 295 23.01 0.58 1.96
C LEU A 295 23.15 -0.94 2.13
N ASP A 296 23.93 -1.56 1.25
CA ASP A 296 24.36 -2.94 1.44
C ASP A 296 25.44 -2.98 2.52
N ASN A 297 25.04 -3.31 3.74
CA ASN A 297 25.96 -3.30 4.87
C ASN A 297 26.95 -4.46 4.85
N ASP A 298 26.76 -5.48 4.02
CA ASP A 298 27.65 -6.64 3.94
C ASP A 298 28.84 -6.36 3.00
N TYR A 299 28.63 -5.47 2.02
CA TYR A 299 29.70 -4.98 1.15
C TYR A 299 30.83 -4.24 1.89
N PHE A 300 30.54 -3.61 3.04
CA PHE A 300 31.51 -2.80 3.80
C PHE A 300 32.10 -3.52 5.02
N ILE A 301 31.89 -4.83 5.18
CA ILE A 301 32.58 -5.61 6.21
C ILE A 301 33.94 -6.00 5.64
N GLU A 302 35.02 -5.45 6.21
CA GLU A 302 36.39 -5.94 5.97
C GLU A 302 36.64 -7.18 6.83
N ASP A 303 37.19 -8.25 6.24
CA ASP A 303 37.55 -9.53 6.91
C ASP A 303 38.57 -9.35 8.05
#